data_AF-A0A8D8H8P4-F1
#
_entry.id   AF-A0A8D8H8P4-F1
#
_cell.length_a   1.000
_cell.length_b   1.000
_cell.length_c   1.000
_cell.angle_alpha   90.00
_cell.angle_beta   90.00
_cell.angle_gamma   90.00
#
_symmetry.space_group_name_H-M   'P 1'
#
loop_
_entity.id
_entity.type
_entity.pdbx_description
1 polymer ?
#
loop_
_entity_poly.entity_id
_entity_poly.type
_entity_poly.pdbx_seq_one_letter_code
_entity_poly.pdbx_strand_id
1 'polypeptide(L)'
;LYDAAHKSEHTCVKRIRLKKFACRESLLTELLEVPHIRSIRRLFVAIFSMTILLTVLYNLAEFGTLNLGLGVFQAGFAKPHLSLAVWVTMQTATFCVYPCFIGWACYRKRLKHGVLRAVFDYAYYLGVFTFQFSFLVLVTCSVVWLELPPAATVAVLMEMLRFVMKIHAFFWSNVSRVVDNSTGVASFRQFAYFLFAPTLVYRDEYPQTSGIRWPVVFRLLKEFVCCVWFFSLVYEWLVFRQIGSFGEVKLSGGQFVLAFFSASAAGLMSVLLFFYCVQHCWSNAVAEVMCFGDRQFYEDWWNAHTFAQYMRRWNGIVHDWLHTYVYRESIKLVFRERRWLGTVLVFTISAFFHEVVMTAAFRNLYPVMAIQFEVGGLTFMFVKVHMSQGLGNTMLWIMHCLGNGVHVLLYAMEFYARRNCPADTGSLLHYAVPVSWSCNGIALSVNWSTSWN
;
A
#
# COMPACT_ATOMS: atom_id res chain seq x y z
N LEU A 1 -25.78 -7.34 36.91
CA LEU A 1 -25.18 -7.93 35.69
C LEU A 1 -25.01 -6.91 34.57
N TYR A 2 -25.97 -6.01 34.33
CA TYR A 2 -25.84 -4.87 33.40
C TYR A 2 -24.73 -3.87 33.78
N ASP A 3 -24.62 -3.50 35.07
CA ASP A 3 -23.58 -2.57 35.54
C ASP A 3 -22.15 -3.15 35.54
N ALA A 4 -22.02 -4.47 35.62
CA ALA A 4 -20.72 -5.14 35.59
C ALA A 4 -20.15 -5.22 34.16
N ALA A 5 -21.03 -5.41 33.17
CA ALA A 5 -20.66 -5.35 31.75
C ALA A 5 -20.29 -3.92 31.33
N HIS A 6 -21.04 -2.91 31.77
CA HIS A 6 -20.75 -1.50 31.46
C HIS A 6 -19.45 -1.00 32.16
N LYS A 7 -19.17 -1.46 33.39
CA LYS A 7 -17.88 -1.20 34.05
C LYS A 7 -16.72 -1.92 33.37
N SER A 8 -16.86 -3.17 32.91
CA SER A 8 -15.79 -3.85 32.16
C SER A 8 -15.53 -3.21 30.79
N GLU A 9 -16.60 -2.76 30.13
CA GLU A 9 -16.59 -2.03 28.86
C GLU A 9 -15.80 -0.72 28.98
N HIS A 10 -16.00 0.06 30.04
CA HIS A 10 -15.22 1.27 30.32
C HIS A 10 -13.76 0.99 30.71
N THR A 11 -13.45 -0.17 31.28
CA THR A 11 -12.10 -0.50 31.78
C THR A 11 -11.19 -1.02 30.66
N CYS A 12 -11.73 -1.78 29.70
CA CYS A 12 -10.96 -2.28 28.55
C CYS A 12 -10.73 -1.20 27.46
N VAL A 13 -11.74 -0.36 27.20
CA VAL A 13 -11.63 0.76 26.23
C VAL A 13 -10.53 1.76 26.65
N LYS A 14 -10.33 1.98 27.96
CA LYS A 14 -9.24 2.83 28.48
C LYS A 14 -7.83 2.31 28.18
N ARG A 15 -7.64 1.02 27.83
CA ARG A 15 -6.31 0.44 27.52
C ARG A 15 -5.88 0.57 26.05
N ILE A 16 -6.79 0.82 25.12
CA ILE A 16 -6.47 0.88 23.68
C ILE A 16 -6.26 2.34 23.29
N ARG A 17 -5.00 2.73 23.07
CA ARG A 17 -4.63 4.11 22.72
C ARG A 17 -5.23 4.50 21.37
N LEU A 18 -6.02 5.58 21.37
CA LEU A 18 -6.51 6.23 20.16
C LEU A 18 -5.46 7.19 19.60
N LYS A 19 -5.44 7.36 18.28
CA LYS A 19 -4.61 8.39 17.64
C LYS A 19 -4.98 9.77 18.17
N LYS A 20 -3.98 10.48 18.70
CA LYS A 20 -4.07 11.89 19.07
C LYS A 20 -3.31 12.68 18.02
N PHE A 21 -4.01 13.54 17.29
CA PHE A 21 -3.40 14.42 16.31
C PHE A 21 -2.72 15.58 17.05
N ALA A 22 -1.48 15.88 16.66
CA ALA A 22 -0.71 16.99 17.19
C ALA A 22 0.08 17.64 16.05
N CYS A 23 0.39 18.93 16.17
CA CYS A 23 1.26 19.60 15.19
C CYS A 23 2.70 19.11 15.38
N ARG A 24 3.26 18.46 14.36
CA ARG A 24 4.62 17.91 14.36
C ARG A 24 5.09 17.63 12.94
N GLU A 25 6.38 17.79 12.70
CA GLU A 25 6.99 17.48 11.41
C GLU A 25 7.21 15.96 11.25
N SER A 26 7.44 15.52 10.02
CA SER A 26 7.76 14.11 9.76
C SER A 26 9.16 13.79 10.27
N LEU A 27 9.35 12.62 10.87
CA LEU A 27 10.62 12.22 11.49
C LEU A 27 11.83 12.37 10.54
N LEU A 28 11.65 12.03 9.26
CA LEU A 28 12.76 12.15 8.30
C LEU A 28 13.07 13.60 7.93
N THR A 29 12.09 14.51 7.99
CA THR A 29 12.33 15.96 7.81
C THR A 29 13.31 16.45 8.87
N GLU A 30 13.06 16.11 10.14
CA GLU A 30 13.93 16.46 11.26
C GLU A 30 15.30 15.78 11.15
N LEU A 31 15.33 14.48 10.84
CA LEU A 31 16.59 13.74 10.72
C LEU A 31 17.47 14.20 9.55
N LEU A 32 16.89 14.70 8.45
CA LEU A 32 17.65 15.24 7.32
C LEU A 32 18.38 16.55 7.64
N GLU A 33 18.07 17.18 8.77
CA GLU A 33 18.86 18.30 9.30
C GLU A 33 20.21 17.83 9.82
N VAL A 34 20.31 16.60 10.34
CA VAL A 34 21.55 16.00 10.82
C VAL A 34 22.53 15.77 9.63
N PRO A 35 23.79 16.23 9.72
CA PRO A 35 24.75 16.15 8.62
C PRO A 35 24.97 14.73 8.07
N HIS A 36 24.98 13.72 8.95
CA HIS A 36 25.19 12.32 8.57
C HIS A 36 24.06 11.78 7.69
N ILE A 37 22.79 12.01 8.06
CA ILE A 37 21.63 11.56 7.27
C ILE A 37 21.51 12.35 5.97
N ARG A 38 21.86 13.65 6.00
CA ARG A 38 21.95 14.48 4.80
C ARG A 38 22.97 13.93 3.80
N SER A 39 24.09 13.38 4.30
CA SER A 39 25.09 12.70 3.46
C SER A 39 24.50 11.46 2.79
N ILE A 40 23.73 10.64 3.52
CA ILE A 40 23.03 9.48 2.95
C ILE A 40 22.07 9.90 1.83
N ARG A 41 21.30 10.99 2.01
CA ARG A 41 20.44 11.51 0.92
C ARG A 41 21.27 11.90 -0.31
N ARG A 42 22.42 12.57 -0.12
CA ARG A 42 23.32 12.94 -1.23
C ARG A 42 23.90 11.71 -1.92
N LEU A 43 24.19 10.64 -1.18
CA LEU A 43 24.62 9.36 -1.73
C LEU A 43 23.55 8.75 -2.63
N PHE A 44 22.28 8.71 -2.20
CA PHE A 44 21.18 8.23 -3.06
C PHE A 44 21.02 9.06 -4.33
N VAL A 45 21.18 10.40 -4.25
CA VAL A 45 21.16 11.27 -5.43
C VAL A 45 22.34 10.98 -6.36
N ALA A 46 23.53 10.72 -5.82
CA ALA A 46 24.71 10.35 -6.61
C ALA A 46 24.52 9.00 -7.30
N ILE A 47 24.02 7.98 -6.59
CA ILE A 47 23.69 6.66 -7.17
C ILE A 47 22.69 6.83 -8.30
N PHE A 48 21.58 7.55 -8.07
CA PHE A 48 20.59 7.82 -9.10
C PHE A 48 21.19 8.50 -10.34
N SER A 49 22.00 9.53 -10.15
CA SER A 49 22.67 10.26 -11.24
C SER A 49 23.62 9.35 -12.03
N MET A 50 24.37 8.50 -11.33
CA MET A 50 25.27 7.52 -11.94
C MET A 50 24.51 6.42 -12.67
N THR A 51 23.36 5.98 -12.16
CA THR A 51 22.49 5.02 -12.87
C THR A 51 21.94 5.63 -14.16
N ILE A 52 21.54 6.90 -14.17
CA ILE A 52 21.14 7.59 -15.41
C ILE A 52 22.31 7.63 -16.40
N LEU A 53 23.49 8.04 -15.94
CA LEU A 53 24.68 8.10 -16.79
C LEU A 53 25.01 6.72 -17.37
N LEU A 54 24.96 5.67 -16.56
CA LEU A 54 25.14 4.29 -16.98
C LEU A 54 24.11 3.90 -18.06
N THR A 55 22.83 4.25 -17.88
CA THR A 55 21.79 3.98 -18.88
C THR A 55 22.07 4.70 -20.19
N VAL A 56 22.44 5.98 -20.14
CA VAL A 56 22.75 6.77 -21.35
C VAL A 56 23.94 6.18 -22.09
N LEU A 57 25.04 5.89 -21.38
CA LEU A 57 26.25 5.33 -21.97
C LEU A 57 26.01 3.94 -22.55
N TYR A 58 25.24 3.10 -21.86
CA TYR A 58 24.88 1.77 -22.36
C TYR A 58 24.07 1.86 -23.64
N ASN A 59 23.01 2.69 -23.69
CA ASN A 59 22.18 2.83 -24.89
C ASN A 59 22.95 3.43 -26.07
N LEU A 60 23.89 4.33 -25.79
CA LEU A 60 24.76 4.90 -26.81
C LEU A 60 25.72 3.84 -27.37
N ALA A 61 26.29 2.99 -26.53
CA ALA A 61 27.23 1.94 -26.94
C ALA A 61 26.53 0.80 -27.70
N GLU A 62 25.37 0.34 -27.23
CA GLU A 62 24.67 -0.82 -27.78
C GLU A 62 23.82 -0.46 -29.02
N PHE A 63 23.09 0.66 -28.95
CA PHE A 63 22.09 1.02 -29.96
C PHE A 63 22.41 2.32 -30.71
N GLY A 64 23.46 3.05 -30.33
CA GLY A 64 23.77 4.36 -30.92
C GLY A 64 22.76 5.47 -30.57
N THR A 65 21.91 5.28 -29.56
CA THR A 65 20.83 6.23 -29.22
C THR A 65 21.01 6.85 -27.83
N LEU A 66 20.66 8.12 -27.70
CA LEU A 66 20.63 8.83 -26.42
C LEU A 66 19.27 8.62 -25.73
N ASN A 67 19.20 7.64 -24.83
CA ASN A 67 18.00 7.35 -24.03
C ASN A 67 18.28 7.48 -22.53
N LEU A 68 17.43 8.23 -21.83
CA LEU A 68 17.50 8.45 -20.38
C LEU A 68 16.91 7.31 -19.54
N GLY A 69 16.54 6.17 -20.14
CA GLY A 69 15.92 5.04 -19.44
C GLY A 69 14.47 5.31 -19.05
N LEU A 70 13.75 6.09 -19.86
CA LEU A 70 12.33 6.40 -19.61
C LEU A 70 11.39 5.30 -20.12
N GLY A 71 11.90 4.28 -20.82
CA GLY A 71 11.08 3.23 -21.44
C GLY A 71 10.22 2.47 -20.44
N VAL A 72 10.82 1.97 -19.35
CA VAL A 72 10.08 1.25 -18.29
C VAL A 72 9.08 2.18 -17.58
N PHE A 73 9.46 3.44 -17.35
CA PHE A 73 8.57 4.45 -16.76
C PHE A 73 7.34 4.71 -17.65
N GLN A 74 7.55 4.97 -18.93
CA GLN A 74 6.48 5.24 -19.89
C GLN A 74 5.59 4.01 -20.13
N ALA A 75 6.18 2.82 -20.22
CA ALA A 75 5.43 1.57 -20.34
C ALA A 75 4.57 1.30 -19.09
N GLY A 76 5.10 1.56 -17.90
CA GLY A 76 4.41 1.36 -16.63
C GLY A 76 3.21 2.32 -16.42
N PHE A 77 3.28 3.53 -16.95
CA PHE A 77 2.25 4.57 -16.83
C PHE A 77 1.55 4.92 -18.16
N ALA A 78 1.56 4.00 -19.13
CA ALA A 78 0.84 4.19 -20.38
C ALA A 78 -0.68 4.34 -20.14
N LYS A 79 -1.37 4.98 -21.10
CA LYS A 79 -2.80 5.33 -21.03
C LYS A 79 -3.19 6.21 -19.81
N PRO A 80 -2.45 7.30 -19.50
CA PRO A 80 -2.71 8.11 -18.29
C PRO A 80 -4.09 8.77 -18.29
N HIS A 81 -4.64 9.07 -19.48
CA HIS A 81 -5.98 9.63 -19.63
C HIS A 81 -7.07 8.68 -19.13
N LEU A 82 -6.93 7.37 -19.33
CA LEU A 82 -7.87 6.37 -18.82
C LEU A 82 -7.75 6.22 -17.30
N SER A 83 -6.53 6.20 -16.77
CA SER A 83 -6.30 6.17 -15.32
C SER A 83 -6.93 7.39 -14.63
N LEU A 84 -6.78 8.58 -15.23
CA LEU A 84 -7.41 9.79 -14.73
C LEU A 84 -8.94 9.74 -14.81
N ALA A 85 -9.50 9.24 -15.91
CA ALA A 85 -10.96 9.10 -16.06
C ALA A 85 -11.56 8.17 -14.99
N VAL A 86 -10.91 7.03 -14.73
CA VAL A 86 -11.30 6.11 -13.65
C VAL A 86 -11.20 6.81 -12.29
N TRP A 87 -10.11 7.52 -12.01
CA TRP A 87 -9.93 8.25 -10.77
C TRP A 87 -10.98 9.36 -10.56
N VAL A 88 -11.30 10.15 -11.58
CA VAL A 88 -12.35 11.19 -11.51
C VAL A 88 -13.71 10.57 -11.22
N THR A 89 -14.00 9.42 -11.84
CA THR A 89 -15.25 8.68 -11.59
C THR A 89 -15.32 8.19 -10.14
N MET A 90 -14.24 7.60 -9.63
CA MET A 90 -14.11 7.16 -8.23
C MET A 90 -14.27 8.32 -7.25
N GLN A 91 -13.62 9.45 -7.54
CA GLN A 91 -13.65 10.66 -6.72
C GLN A 91 -15.06 11.25 -6.67
N THR A 92 -15.75 11.30 -7.81
CA THR A 92 -17.15 11.77 -7.92
C THR A 92 -18.10 10.86 -7.15
N ALA A 93 -17.99 9.54 -7.33
CA ALA A 93 -18.79 8.56 -6.59
C ALA A 93 -18.57 8.68 -5.07
N THR A 94 -17.34 8.97 -4.63
CA THR A 94 -17.03 9.18 -3.21
C THR A 94 -17.68 10.46 -2.67
N PHE A 95 -17.75 11.53 -3.45
CA PHE A 95 -18.46 12.75 -3.04
C PHE A 95 -19.96 12.54 -2.83
N CYS A 96 -20.59 11.64 -3.60
CA CYS A 96 -22.01 11.29 -3.44
C CYS A 96 -22.34 10.61 -2.11
N VAL A 97 -21.35 10.07 -1.39
CA VAL A 97 -21.57 9.46 -0.06
C VAL A 97 -22.10 10.47 0.95
N TYR A 98 -21.61 11.72 0.91
CA TYR A 98 -22.02 12.76 1.85
C TYR A 98 -23.52 13.09 1.77
N PRO A 99 -24.09 13.48 0.62
CA PRO A 99 -25.53 13.77 0.53
C PRO A 99 -26.38 12.54 0.88
N CYS A 100 -25.95 11.32 0.52
CA CYS A 100 -26.63 10.10 0.95
C CYS A 100 -26.66 9.94 2.47
N PHE A 101 -25.55 10.21 3.16
CA PHE A 101 -25.46 10.17 4.62
C PHE A 101 -26.34 11.22 5.30
N ILE A 102 -26.33 12.45 4.79
CA ILE A 102 -27.20 13.52 5.29
C ILE A 102 -28.68 13.19 5.06
N GLY A 103 -29.02 12.68 3.87
CA GLY A 103 -30.38 12.24 3.55
C GLY A 103 -30.88 11.17 4.52
N TRP A 104 -30.07 10.15 4.79
CA TRP A 104 -30.35 9.13 5.81
C TRP A 104 -30.54 9.76 7.19
N ALA A 105 -29.60 10.59 7.66
CA ALA A 105 -29.66 11.21 8.98
C ALA A 105 -30.89 12.11 9.16
N CYS A 106 -31.28 12.89 8.14
CA CYS A 106 -32.46 13.75 8.15
C CYS A 106 -33.75 12.93 8.15
N TYR A 107 -33.86 11.89 7.31
CA TYR A 107 -35.05 11.05 7.24
C TYR A 107 -35.22 10.23 8.52
N ARG A 108 -34.12 9.73 9.09
CA ARG A 108 -34.09 9.03 10.37
C ARG A 108 -34.71 9.84 11.52
N LYS A 109 -34.55 11.17 11.54
CA LYS A 109 -35.17 12.05 12.55
C LYS A 109 -36.68 12.17 12.41
N ARG A 110 -37.23 11.95 11.21
CA ARG A 110 -38.68 11.98 10.95
C ARG A 110 -39.37 10.68 11.32
N LEU A 111 -38.63 9.57 11.38
CA LEU A 111 -39.16 8.27 11.77
C LEU A 111 -39.37 8.19 13.28
N LYS A 112 -40.56 7.76 13.70
CA LYS A 112 -40.87 7.47 15.10
C LYS A 112 -39.93 6.35 15.62
N HIS A 113 -39.59 6.41 16.90
CA HIS A 113 -38.84 5.34 17.55
C HIS A 113 -39.64 4.02 17.47
N GLY A 114 -39.01 2.98 16.94
CA GLY A 114 -39.64 1.67 16.75
C GLY A 114 -38.90 0.82 15.72
N VAL A 115 -39.50 -0.33 15.39
CA VAL A 115 -38.93 -1.34 14.47
C VAL A 115 -38.63 -0.73 13.09
N LEU A 116 -39.50 0.12 12.57
CA LEU A 116 -39.33 0.76 11.26
C LEU A 116 -38.04 1.58 11.17
N ARG A 117 -37.66 2.28 12.27
CA ARG A 117 -36.41 3.05 12.32
C ARG A 117 -35.19 2.14 12.33
N ALA A 118 -35.24 1.05 13.09
CA ALA A 118 -34.16 0.07 13.11
C ALA A 118 -33.97 -0.60 11.75
N VAL A 119 -35.06 -1.01 11.08
CA VAL A 119 -35.02 -1.58 9.72
C VAL A 119 -34.42 -0.57 8.73
N PHE A 120 -34.82 0.70 8.81
CA PHE A 120 -34.25 1.76 7.97
C PHE A 120 -32.75 1.96 8.20
N ASP A 121 -32.30 1.96 9.45
CA ASP A 121 -30.88 2.07 9.80
C ASP A 121 -30.08 0.87 9.26
N TYR A 122 -30.53 -0.37 9.50
CA TYR A 122 -29.86 -1.56 8.99
C TYR A 122 -29.85 -1.65 7.45
N ALA A 123 -30.94 -1.25 6.79
CA ALA A 123 -31.00 -1.19 5.34
C ALA A 123 -29.98 -0.19 4.76
N TYR A 124 -29.83 0.97 5.40
CA TYR A 124 -28.80 1.95 5.01
C TYR A 124 -27.38 1.41 5.25
N TYR A 125 -27.14 0.75 6.39
CA TYR A 125 -25.83 0.16 6.71
C TYR A 125 -25.45 -0.92 5.70
N LEU A 126 -26.39 -1.78 5.34
CA LEU A 126 -26.22 -2.77 4.28
C LEU A 126 -25.94 -2.09 2.94
N GLY A 127 -26.69 -1.03 2.59
CA GLY A 127 -26.46 -0.26 1.36
C GLY A 127 -25.06 0.35 1.28
N VAL A 128 -24.52 0.88 2.38
CA VAL A 128 -23.14 1.39 2.44
C VAL A 128 -22.12 0.28 2.24
N PHE A 129 -22.32 -0.89 2.85
CA PHE A 129 -21.44 -2.04 2.66
C PHE A 129 -21.48 -2.56 1.23
N THR A 130 -22.68 -2.71 0.65
CA THR A 130 -22.87 -3.10 -0.76
C THR A 130 -22.24 -2.09 -1.70
N PHE A 131 -22.34 -0.78 -1.42
CA PHE A 131 -21.66 0.26 -2.18
C PHE A 131 -20.13 0.09 -2.14
N GLN A 132 -19.53 -0.08 -0.95
CA GLN A 132 -18.09 -0.29 -0.82
C GLN A 132 -17.62 -1.56 -1.56
N PHE A 133 -18.36 -2.66 -1.42
CA PHE A 133 -18.05 -3.91 -2.12
C PHE A 133 -18.15 -3.75 -3.64
N SER A 134 -19.23 -3.15 -4.13
CA SER A 134 -19.41 -2.87 -5.56
C SER A 134 -18.34 -1.92 -6.08
N PHE A 135 -17.93 -0.92 -5.29
CA PHE A 135 -16.86 0.01 -5.64
C PHE A 135 -15.53 -0.73 -5.84
N LEU A 136 -15.17 -1.66 -4.94
CA LEU A 136 -13.96 -2.48 -5.07
C LEU A 136 -14.00 -3.34 -6.33
N VAL A 137 -15.11 -4.03 -6.58
CA VAL A 137 -15.27 -4.93 -7.74
C VAL A 137 -15.25 -4.13 -9.04
N LEU A 138 -16.07 -3.08 -9.16
CA LEU A 138 -16.21 -2.28 -10.38
C LEU A 138 -14.91 -1.61 -10.78
N VAL A 139 -14.16 -1.03 -9.83
CA VAL A 139 -12.87 -0.39 -10.14
C VAL A 139 -11.85 -1.46 -10.57
N THR A 140 -11.79 -2.59 -9.87
CA THR A 140 -10.89 -3.70 -10.24
C THR A 140 -11.22 -4.26 -11.63
N CYS A 141 -12.50 -4.48 -11.94
CA CYS A 141 -12.93 -4.88 -13.27
C CYS A 141 -12.62 -3.81 -14.33
N SER A 142 -12.78 -2.53 -14.00
CA SER A 142 -12.50 -1.42 -14.93
C SER A 142 -11.03 -1.36 -15.31
N VAL A 143 -10.12 -1.49 -14.34
CA VAL A 143 -8.67 -1.47 -14.67
C VAL A 143 -8.26 -2.68 -15.51
N VAL A 144 -8.91 -3.85 -15.31
CA VAL A 144 -8.73 -5.06 -16.15
C VAL A 144 -9.26 -4.85 -17.55
N TRP A 145 -10.49 -4.38 -17.68
CA TRP A 145 -11.16 -4.18 -18.96
C TRP A 145 -10.49 -3.10 -19.81
N LEU A 146 -9.95 -2.05 -19.20
CA LEU A 146 -9.21 -0.99 -19.89
C LEU A 146 -7.76 -1.39 -20.24
N GLU A 147 -7.32 -2.57 -19.80
CA GLU A 147 -5.95 -3.07 -19.97
C GLU A 147 -4.91 -2.02 -19.58
N LEU A 148 -5.07 -1.45 -18.38
CA LEU A 148 -4.08 -0.53 -17.83
C LEU A 148 -2.77 -1.29 -17.55
N PRO A 149 -1.59 -0.66 -17.77
CA PRO A 149 -0.32 -1.28 -17.43
C PRO A 149 -0.16 -1.50 -15.92
N PRO A 150 0.84 -2.31 -15.48
CA PRO A 150 0.96 -2.70 -14.08
C PRO A 150 1.10 -1.52 -13.10
N ALA A 151 2.00 -0.56 -13.36
CA ALA A 151 2.23 0.54 -12.42
C ALA A 151 1.03 1.50 -12.34
N ALA A 152 0.39 1.82 -13.47
CA ALA A 152 -0.87 2.56 -13.50
C ALA A 152 -2.01 1.83 -12.76
N THR A 153 -2.10 0.51 -12.92
CA THR A 153 -3.08 -0.33 -12.21
C THR A 153 -2.87 -0.26 -10.69
N VAL A 154 -1.63 -0.43 -10.22
CA VAL A 154 -1.30 -0.30 -8.79
C VAL A 154 -1.68 1.08 -8.26
N ALA A 155 -1.36 2.16 -8.98
CA ALA A 155 -1.70 3.52 -8.55
C ALA A 155 -3.22 3.75 -8.40
N VAL A 156 -4.01 3.32 -9.39
CA VAL A 156 -5.49 3.43 -9.34
C VAL A 156 -6.08 2.59 -8.22
N LEU A 157 -5.59 1.35 -8.02
CA LEU A 157 -6.10 0.47 -6.96
C LEU A 157 -5.68 0.90 -5.56
N MET A 158 -4.50 1.51 -5.39
CA MET A 158 -4.13 2.15 -4.14
C MET A 158 -5.07 3.31 -3.79
N GLU A 159 -5.44 4.14 -4.77
CA GLU A 159 -6.46 5.18 -4.60
C GLU A 159 -7.85 4.60 -4.29
N MET A 160 -8.22 3.47 -4.91
CA MET A 160 -9.46 2.75 -4.60
C MET A 160 -9.51 2.32 -3.13
N LEU A 161 -8.44 1.71 -2.63
CA LEU A 161 -8.35 1.32 -1.22
C LEU A 161 -8.40 2.55 -0.30
N ARG A 162 -7.71 3.64 -0.67
CA ARG A 162 -7.77 4.92 0.06
C ARG A 162 -9.20 5.43 0.17
N PHE A 163 -9.97 5.44 -0.92
CA PHE A 163 -11.36 5.87 -0.92
C PHE A 163 -12.24 4.98 -0.05
N VAL A 164 -12.16 3.66 -0.18
CA VAL A 164 -12.95 2.71 0.62
C VAL A 164 -12.66 2.88 2.11
N MET A 165 -11.38 2.99 2.50
CA MET A 165 -10.98 3.22 3.88
C MET A 165 -11.50 4.56 4.43
N LYS A 166 -11.48 5.63 3.62
CA LYS A 166 -12.03 6.94 4.02
C LYS A 166 -13.54 6.93 4.13
N ILE A 167 -14.26 6.32 3.19
CA ILE A 167 -15.72 6.16 3.25
C ILE A 167 -16.11 5.42 4.54
N HIS A 168 -15.43 4.30 4.81
CA HIS A 168 -15.65 3.50 6.02
C HIS A 168 -15.37 4.33 7.29
N ALA A 169 -14.25 5.05 7.33
CA ALA A 169 -13.87 5.88 8.47
C ALA A 169 -14.90 7.00 8.73
N PHE A 170 -15.33 7.70 7.67
CA PHE A 170 -16.32 8.78 7.78
C PHE A 170 -17.66 8.25 8.30
N PHE A 171 -18.16 7.16 7.71
CA PHE A 171 -19.43 6.55 8.09
C PHE A 171 -19.43 6.12 9.56
N TRP A 172 -18.50 5.24 9.98
CA TRP A 172 -18.50 4.72 11.35
C TRP A 172 -18.18 5.76 12.41
N SER A 173 -17.45 6.82 12.08
CA SER A 173 -17.17 7.89 13.03
C SER A 173 -18.37 8.83 13.24
N ASN A 174 -19.33 8.86 12.31
CA ASN A 174 -20.50 9.75 12.39
C ASN A 174 -21.81 9.00 12.69
N VAL A 175 -21.92 7.70 12.38
CA VAL A 175 -23.13 6.90 12.66
C VAL A 175 -23.50 6.93 14.14
N SER A 176 -22.55 6.69 15.05
CA SER A 176 -22.82 6.71 16.50
C SER A 176 -23.40 8.04 16.96
N ARG A 177 -22.90 9.17 16.43
CA ARG A 177 -23.39 10.52 16.77
C ARG A 177 -24.84 10.75 16.35
N VAL A 178 -25.21 10.25 15.16
CA VAL A 178 -26.58 10.36 14.63
C VAL A 178 -27.54 9.41 15.38
N VAL A 179 -27.04 8.26 15.83
CA VAL A 179 -27.82 7.29 16.60
C VAL A 179 -28.05 7.80 18.03
N ASP A 180 -27.01 8.29 18.68
CA ASP A 180 -26.99 8.74 20.08
C ASP A 180 -27.54 10.17 20.26
N ASN A 181 -27.92 10.86 19.18
CA ASN A 181 -28.30 12.28 19.15
C ASN A 181 -27.26 13.21 19.82
N SER A 182 -26.00 12.79 19.91
CA SER A 182 -25.03 13.35 20.84
C SER A 182 -24.25 14.55 20.29
N THR A 183 -24.33 14.84 18.97
CA THR A 183 -23.69 16.01 18.32
C THR A 183 -24.29 16.31 16.94
N GLY A 184 -24.04 17.52 16.41
CA GLY A 184 -24.38 17.89 15.03
C GLY A 184 -23.65 17.04 13.98
N VAL A 185 -24.22 16.93 12.79
CA VAL A 185 -23.64 16.15 11.69
C VAL A 185 -22.46 16.90 11.06
N ALA A 186 -21.43 16.16 10.63
CA ALA A 186 -20.28 16.71 9.92
C ALA A 186 -20.71 17.58 8.71
N SER A 187 -20.04 18.72 8.54
CA SER A 187 -20.25 19.59 7.39
C SER A 187 -19.60 19.01 6.11
N PHE A 188 -20.10 19.43 4.94
CA PHE A 188 -19.51 19.03 3.65
C PHE A 188 -18.04 19.44 3.55
N ARG A 189 -17.69 20.62 4.09
CA ARG A 189 -16.31 21.11 4.12
C ARG A 189 -15.37 20.18 4.89
N GLN A 190 -15.81 19.67 6.04
CA GLN A 190 -15.02 18.72 6.84
C GLN A 190 -14.85 17.38 6.10
N PHE A 191 -15.91 16.89 5.47
CA PHE A 191 -15.84 15.67 4.66
C PHE A 191 -14.89 15.83 3.46
N ALA A 192 -15.02 16.92 2.70
CA ALA A 192 -14.17 17.22 1.57
C ALA A 192 -12.70 17.40 1.99
N TYR A 193 -12.43 18.10 3.09
CA TYR A 193 -11.08 18.25 3.63
C TYR A 193 -10.49 16.89 4.02
N PHE A 194 -11.25 16.08 4.76
CA PHE A 194 -10.82 14.73 5.14
C PHE A 194 -10.51 13.88 3.92
N LEU A 195 -11.26 14.01 2.82
CA LEU A 195 -11.05 13.22 1.62
C LEU A 195 -9.66 13.41 1.00
N PHE A 196 -9.08 14.61 1.09
CA PHE A 196 -7.74 14.91 0.60
C PHE A 196 -6.65 14.87 1.69
N ALA A 197 -7.00 14.97 2.96
CA ALA A 197 -6.03 14.92 4.05
C ALA A 197 -5.23 13.60 4.07
N PRO A 198 -3.92 13.62 4.36
CA PRO A 198 -3.05 12.43 4.38
C PRO A 198 -3.22 11.61 5.67
N THR A 199 -4.47 11.31 6.02
CA THR A 199 -4.87 10.46 7.14
C THR A 199 -6.10 9.64 6.75
N LEU A 200 -6.21 8.43 7.29
CA LEU A 200 -7.37 7.57 7.08
C LEU A 200 -8.33 7.58 8.28
N VAL A 201 -7.96 8.22 9.40
CA VAL A 201 -8.83 8.33 10.58
C VAL A 201 -9.59 9.65 10.56
N TYR A 202 -10.92 9.57 10.54
CA TYR A 202 -11.79 10.75 10.50
C TYR A 202 -11.85 11.47 11.85
N ARG A 203 -11.73 12.80 11.80
CA ARG A 203 -11.98 13.76 12.89
C ARG A 203 -12.62 15.02 12.29
N ASP A 204 -13.38 15.74 13.10
CA ASP A 204 -14.03 16.98 12.66
C ASP A 204 -13.04 18.13 12.49
N GLU A 205 -11.97 18.10 13.28
CA GLU A 205 -10.90 19.08 13.27
C GLU A 205 -9.56 18.37 13.34
N TYR A 206 -8.60 18.91 12.61
CA TYR A 206 -7.21 18.46 12.56
C TYR A 206 -6.30 19.63 12.93
N PRO A 207 -5.13 19.38 13.53
CA PRO A 207 -4.13 20.43 13.72
C PRO A 207 -3.74 20.99 12.36
N GLN A 208 -3.72 22.31 12.23
CA GLN A 208 -3.39 22.99 10.98
C GLN A 208 -2.11 23.81 11.08
N THR A 209 -1.38 23.92 9.97
CA THR A 209 -0.26 24.86 9.84
C THR A 209 -0.77 26.25 9.46
N SER A 210 0.03 27.29 9.74
CA SER A 210 -0.34 28.69 9.48
C SER A 210 -0.48 29.05 8.00
N GLY A 211 0.18 28.32 7.11
CA GLY A 211 0.10 28.54 5.66
C GLY A 211 0.86 27.47 4.88
N ILE A 212 0.85 27.62 3.55
CA ILE A 212 1.49 26.71 2.59
C ILE A 212 2.90 27.22 2.24
N ARG A 213 3.93 26.41 2.46
CA ARG A 213 5.31 26.67 2.03
C ARG A 213 5.55 26.07 0.64
N TRP A 214 5.22 26.79 -0.42
CA TRP A 214 5.39 26.34 -1.82
C TRP A 214 6.79 25.82 -2.17
N PRO A 215 7.91 26.41 -1.72
CA PRO A 215 9.24 25.85 -2.00
C PRO A 215 9.45 24.44 -1.43
N VAL A 216 8.79 24.11 -0.33
CA VAL A 216 8.80 22.77 0.26
C VAL A 216 7.99 21.82 -0.62
N VAL A 217 6.79 22.23 -1.04
CA VAL A 217 5.93 21.46 -1.96
C VAL A 217 6.68 21.10 -3.24
N PHE A 218 7.26 22.09 -3.94
CA PHE A 218 7.98 21.84 -5.19
C PHE A 218 9.19 20.93 -5.01
N ARG A 219 9.91 21.05 -3.89
CA ARG A 219 11.02 20.17 -3.56
C ARG A 219 10.56 18.72 -3.41
N LEU A 220 9.51 18.50 -2.61
CA LEU A 220 8.94 17.17 -2.36
C LEU A 220 8.36 16.54 -3.63
N LEU A 221 7.67 17.32 -4.46
CA LEU A 221 7.14 16.83 -5.75
C LEU A 221 8.24 16.46 -6.74
N LYS A 222 9.33 17.25 -6.80
CA LYS A 222 10.50 16.91 -7.61
C LYS A 222 11.13 15.60 -7.12
N GLU A 223 11.35 15.47 -5.81
CA GLU A 223 11.91 14.25 -5.22
C GLU A 223 11.00 13.04 -5.45
N PHE A 224 9.68 13.20 -5.38
CA PHE A 224 8.70 12.18 -5.75
C PHE A 224 8.90 11.69 -7.20
N VAL A 225 8.96 12.59 -8.18
CA VAL A 225 9.17 12.23 -9.59
C VAL A 225 10.53 11.54 -9.78
N CYS A 226 11.60 12.05 -9.16
CA CYS A 226 12.92 11.42 -9.20
C CYS A 226 12.92 10.01 -8.60
N CYS A 227 12.19 9.76 -7.51
CA CYS A 227 12.08 8.44 -6.91
C CYS A 227 11.33 7.44 -7.81
N VAL A 228 10.25 7.86 -8.47
CA VAL A 228 9.53 6.99 -9.43
C VAL A 228 10.41 6.66 -10.62
N TRP A 229 11.16 7.62 -11.14
CA TRP A 229 12.13 7.37 -12.21
C TRP A 229 13.29 6.49 -11.75
N PHE A 230 13.82 6.71 -10.54
CA PHE A 230 14.87 5.84 -10.01
C PHE A 230 14.36 4.40 -9.82
N PHE A 231 13.13 4.23 -9.36
CA PHE A 231 12.47 2.92 -9.26
C PHE A 231 12.42 2.23 -10.62
N SER A 232 12.04 2.94 -11.70
CA SER A 232 12.01 2.33 -13.04
C SER A 232 13.39 1.90 -13.54
N LEU A 233 14.44 2.69 -13.26
CA LEU A 233 15.83 2.35 -13.61
C LEU A 233 16.32 1.12 -12.84
N VAL A 234 16.00 1.02 -11.55
CA VAL A 234 16.33 -0.17 -10.74
C VAL A 234 15.71 -1.43 -11.35
N TYR A 235 14.46 -1.38 -11.79
CA TYR A 235 13.81 -2.51 -12.44
C TYR A 235 14.39 -2.82 -13.83
N GLU A 236 14.73 -1.81 -14.62
CA GLU A 236 15.37 -2.00 -15.91
C GLU A 236 16.68 -2.80 -15.76
N TRP A 237 17.53 -2.37 -14.83
CA TRP A 237 18.87 -2.93 -14.67
C TRP A 237 18.90 -4.24 -13.90
N LEU A 238 18.17 -4.35 -12.80
CA LEU A 238 18.27 -5.50 -11.88
C LEU A 238 17.23 -6.59 -12.14
N VAL A 239 16.16 -6.29 -12.89
CA VAL A 239 15.06 -7.23 -13.12
C VAL A 239 14.94 -7.53 -14.60
N PHE A 240 14.59 -6.55 -15.43
CA PHE A 240 14.30 -6.76 -16.86
C PHE A 240 15.49 -7.37 -17.61
N ARG A 241 16.72 -6.88 -17.41
CA ARG A 241 17.91 -7.45 -18.08
C ARG A 241 18.27 -8.87 -17.64
N GLN A 242 17.87 -9.29 -16.44
CA GLN A 242 18.21 -10.62 -15.90
C GLN A 242 17.15 -11.68 -16.25
N ILE A 243 15.87 -11.29 -16.25
CA ILE A 243 14.74 -12.22 -16.39
C ILE A 243 13.70 -11.81 -17.44
N GLY A 244 13.99 -10.79 -18.27
CA GLY A 244 13.07 -10.34 -19.32
C GLY A 244 12.86 -11.38 -20.44
N SER A 245 13.87 -12.21 -20.70
CA SER A 245 13.79 -13.35 -21.65
C SER A 245 13.25 -14.64 -21.02
N PHE A 246 12.77 -14.57 -19.77
CA PHE A 246 12.24 -15.74 -19.09
C PHE A 246 11.02 -16.32 -19.83
N GLY A 247 11.03 -17.64 -20.07
CA GLY A 247 10.03 -18.32 -20.92
C GLY A 247 10.50 -18.55 -22.36
N GLU A 248 11.46 -17.77 -22.88
CA GLU A 248 12.06 -18.03 -24.21
C GLU A 248 13.12 -19.13 -24.12
N VAL A 249 13.93 -19.11 -23.07
CA VAL A 249 15.03 -20.06 -22.83
C VAL A 249 14.94 -20.60 -21.41
N LYS A 250 15.27 -21.89 -21.23
CA LYS A 250 15.37 -22.50 -19.90
C LYS A 250 16.47 -21.84 -19.10
N LEU A 251 16.13 -21.38 -17.91
CA LEU A 251 17.07 -20.74 -17.01
C LEU A 251 17.86 -21.82 -16.25
N SER A 252 19.19 -21.77 -16.28
CA SER A 252 20.02 -22.68 -15.49
C SER A 252 19.87 -22.39 -13.99
N GLY A 253 20.12 -23.39 -13.14
CA GLY A 253 20.10 -23.22 -11.68
C GLY A 253 21.00 -22.08 -11.18
N GLY A 254 22.20 -21.93 -11.78
CA GLY A 254 23.12 -20.83 -11.46
C GLY A 254 22.57 -19.45 -11.84
N GLN A 255 21.99 -19.31 -13.04
CA GLN A 255 21.33 -18.07 -13.47
C GLN A 255 20.12 -17.74 -12.58
N PHE A 256 19.39 -18.75 -12.09
CA PHE A 256 18.24 -18.52 -11.22
C PHE A 256 18.67 -17.94 -9.87
N VAL A 257 19.77 -18.45 -9.29
CA VAL A 257 20.33 -17.91 -8.05
C VAL A 257 20.85 -16.48 -8.24
N LEU A 258 21.52 -16.19 -9.36
CA LEU A 258 21.96 -14.83 -9.69
C LEU A 258 20.78 -13.88 -9.87
N ALA A 259 19.74 -14.32 -10.59
CA ALA A 259 18.50 -13.57 -10.75
C ALA A 259 17.80 -13.31 -9.40
N PHE A 260 17.79 -14.29 -8.49
CA PHE A 260 17.25 -14.13 -7.15
C PHE A 260 17.98 -13.05 -6.36
N PHE A 261 19.31 -13.08 -6.29
CA PHE A 261 20.05 -12.06 -5.55
C PHE A 261 19.97 -10.67 -6.21
N SER A 262 19.91 -10.60 -7.55
CA SER A 262 19.63 -9.36 -8.27
C SER A 262 18.24 -8.82 -7.92
N ALA A 263 17.22 -9.69 -7.90
CA ALA A 263 15.86 -9.35 -7.49
C ALA A 263 15.77 -8.97 -6.01
N SER A 264 16.57 -9.56 -5.12
CA SER A 264 16.67 -9.16 -3.70
C SER A 264 17.23 -7.75 -3.56
N ALA A 265 18.28 -7.42 -4.30
CA ALA A 265 18.82 -6.05 -4.33
C ALA A 265 17.78 -5.06 -4.87
N ALA A 266 17.08 -5.42 -5.97
CA ALA A 266 15.98 -4.64 -6.51
C ALA A 266 14.87 -4.47 -5.46
N GLY A 267 14.44 -5.54 -4.80
CA GLY A 267 13.38 -5.55 -3.80
C GLY A 267 13.69 -4.67 -2.59
N LEU A 268 14.93 -4.69 -2.09
CA LEU A 268 15.35 -3.80 -1.01
C LEU A 268 15.30 -2.32 -1.45
N MET A 269 15.83 -2.01 -2.64
CA MET A 269 15.77 -0.65 -3.20
C MET A 269 14.33 -0.21 -3.42
N SER A 270 13.47 -1.10 -3.93
CA SER A 270 12.04 -0.84 -4.15
C SER A 270 11.34 -0.44 -2.86
N VAL A 271 11.57 -1.15 -1.75
CA VAL A 271 10.96 -0.82 -0.45
C VAL A 271 11.44 0.53 0.06
N LEU A 272 12.76 0.81 0.00
CA LEU A 272 13.31 2.09 0.44
C LEU A 272 12.79 3.26 -0.40
N LEU A 273 12.79 3.12 -1.72
CA LEU A 273 12.29 4.14 -2.65
C LEU A 273 10.79 4.33 -2.51
N PHE A 274 10.01 3.26 -2.42
CA PHE A 274 8.55 3.34 -2.24
C PHE A 274 8.19 4.03 -0.92
N PHE A 275 8.88 3.71 0.18
CA PHE A 275 8.74 4.41 1.45
C PHE A 275 9.01 5.90 1.31
N TYR A 276 10.19 6.27 0.82
CA TYR A 276 10.56 7.67 0.70
C TYR A 276 9.63 8.43 -0.27
N CYS A 277 9.23 7.79 -1.37
CA CYS A 277 8.34 8.36 -2.37
C CYS A 277 6.93 8.62 -1.82
N VAL A 278 6.28 7.61 -1.25
CA VAL A 278 4.86 7.70 -0.87
C VAL A 278 4.67 8.20 0.56
N GLN A 279 5.39 7.63 1.52
CA GLN A 279 5.22 7.96 2.95
C GLN A 279 5.87 9.29 3.31
N HIS A 280 7.02 9.61 2.72
CA HIS A 280 7.68 10.89 2.97
C HIS A 280 7.29 11.96 1.95
N CYS A 281 7.67 11.83 0.68
CA CYS A 281 7.53 12.92 -0.30
C CYS A 281 6.06 13.26 -0.59
N TRP A 282 5.28 12.27 -1.04
CA TRP A 282 3.88 12.48 -1.42
C TRP A 282 3.02 12.91 -0.22
N SER A 283 3.10 12.19 0.89
CA SER A 283 2.27 12.49 2.07
C SER A 283 2.61 13.85 2.69
N ASN A 284 3.88 14.25 2.75
CA ASN A 284 4.24 15.61 3.20
C ASN A 284 3.85 16.69 2.18
N ALA A 285 3.94 16.42 0.88
CA ALA A 285 3.52 17.39 -0.14
C ALA A 285 2.01 17.67 -0.01
N VAL A 286 1.19 16.61 0.08
CA VAL A 286 -0.24 16.72 0.33
C VAL A 286 -0.52 17.39 1.67
N ALA A 287 0.22 17.05 2.74
CA ALA A 287 0.07 17.69 4.04
C ALA A 287 0.33 19.20 3.98
N GLU A 288 1.37 19.62 3.27
CA GLU A 288 1.72 21.04 3.12
C GLU A 288 0.65 21.80 2.32
N VAL A 289 0.16 21.24 1.20
CA VAL A 289 -0.93 21.85 0.41
C VAL A 289 -2.23 21.94 1.21
N MET A 290 -2.54 20.93 2.01
CA MET A 290 -3.76 20.88 2.83
C MET A 290 -3.63 21.64 4.16
N CYS A 291 -2.50 22.30 4.44
CA CYS A 291 -2.15 22.87 5.75
C CYS A 291 -2.36 21.88 6.91
N PHE A 292 -2.08 20.59 6.70
CA PHE A 292 -2.24 19.54 7.69
C PHE A 292 -1.00 19.44 8.59
N GLY A 293 -1.21 19.57 9.90
CA GLY A 293 -0.14 19.71 10.90
C GLY A 293 0.39 18.41 11.51
N ASP A 294 -0.32 17.29 11.43
CA ASP A 294 0.14 16.01 12.00
C ASP A 294 0.92 15.17 10.97
N ARG A 295 2.23 15.38 10.86
CA ARG A 295 3.04 14.74 9.81
C ARG A 295 3.76 13.47 10.26
N GLN A 296 3.32 12.86 11.36
CA GLN A 296 3.82 11.55 11.78
C GLN A 296 3.14 10.43 10.97
N PHE A 297 3.52 10.30 9.70
CA PHE A 297 3.03 9.22 8.82
C PHE A 297 3.71 7.88 9.10
N TYR A 298 4.89 7.91 9.73
CA TYR A 298 5.71 6.76 10.09
C TYR A 298 6.60 7.10 11.29
N GLU A 299 7.21 6.09 11.88
CA GLU A 299 8.21 6.19 12.95
C GLU A 299 9.56 5.63 12.46
N ASP A 300 10.53 5.49 13.36
CA ASP A 300 11.88 4.93 13.14
C ASP A 300 11.84 3.41 12.89
N TRP A 301 11.10 2.98 11.87
CA TRP A 301 10.92 1.57 11.52
C TRP A 301 12.22 0.86 11.16
N TRP A 302 13.23 1.58 10.67
CA TRP A 302 14.57 1.05 10.39
C TRP A 302 15.34 0.63 11.64
N ASN A 303 14.97 1.14 12.82
CA ASN A 303 15.52 0.74 14.13
C ASN A 303 14.72 -0.39 14.79
N ALA A 304 13.71 -0.95 14.10
CA ALA A 304 12.92 -2.04 14.65
C ALA A 304 13.77 -3.31 14.80
N HIS A 305 13.69 -3.95 15.95
CA HIS A 305 14.38 -5.23 16.24
C HIS A 305 13.39 -6.40 16.37
N THR A 306 12.09 -6.14 16.28
CA THR A 306 11.03 -7.15 16.20
C THR A 306 10.08 -6.84 15.06
N PHE A 307 9.55 -7.89 14.44
CA PHE A 307 8.56 -7.76 13.36
C PHE A 307 7.31 -6.97 13.79
N ALA A 308 6.86 -7.19 15.03
CA ALA A 308 5.74 -6.46 15.61
C ALA A 308 6.00 -4.95 15.72
N GLN A 309 7.23 -4.54 16.05
CA GLN A 309 7.61 -3.13 16.09
C GLN A 309 7.64 -2.54 14.67
N TYR A 310 8.21 -3.26 13.71
CA TYR A 310 8.23 -2.83 12.30
C TYR A 310 6.81 -2.57 11.77
N MET A 311 5.89 -3.50 11.96
CA MET A 311 4.51 -3.39 11.47
C MET A 311 3.73 -2.20 12.03
N ARG A 312 4.09 -1.71 13.22
CA ARG A 312 3.47 -0.52 13.81
C ARG A 312 4.10 0.79 13.33
N ARG A 313 5.35 0.77 12.88
CA ARG A 313 6.16 1.95 12.62
C ARG A 313 6.30 2.31 11.14
N TRP A 314 6.23 1.32 10.25
CA TRP A 314 6.49 1.49 8.82
C TRP A 314 5.48 2.43 8.12
N ASN A 315 4.18 2.20 8.34
CA ASN A 315 3.09 2.95 7.71
C ASN A 315 2.02 3.26 8.76
N GLY A 316 2.22 4.36 9.48
CA GLY A 316 1.32 4.84 10.52
C GLY A 316 -0.06 5.16 9.99
N ILE A 317 -0.19 5.68 8.76
CA ILE A 317 -1.48 6.03 8.16
C ILE A 317 -2.43 4.82 8.07
N VAL A 318 -1.95 3.71 7.50
CA VAL A 318 -2.74 2.48 7.35
C VAL A 318 -2.85 1.72 8.67
N HIS A 319 -1.76 1.67 9.45
CA HIS A 319 -1.76 1.07 10.77
C HIS A 319 -2.85 1.68 11.67
N ASP A 320 -2.97 3.00 11.71
CA ASP A 320 -3.95 3.69 12.54
C ASP A 320 -5.39 3.38 12.13
N TRP A 321 -5.64 3.21 10.82
CA TRP A 321 -6.94 2.82 10.31
C TRP A 321 -7.30 1.39 10.69
N LEU A 322 -6.40 0.43 10.40
CA LEU A 322 -6.57 -0.99 10.75
C LEU A 322 -6.74 -1.15 12.26
N HIS A 323 -5.95 -0.45 13.06
CA HIS A 323 -6.05 -0.50 14.51
C HIS A 323 -7.39 0.08 15.01
N THR A 324 -7.84 1.21 14.47
CA THR A 324 -9.03 1.93 14.92
C THR A 324 -10.33 1.25 14.51
N TYR A 325 -10.46 0.87 13.23
CA TYR A 325 -11.73 0.42 12.65
C TYR A 325 -11.83 -1.10 12.50
N VAL A 326 -10.71 -1.83 12.46
CA VAL A 326 -10.72 -3.29 12.31
C VAL A 326 -10.35 -3.99 13.62
N TYR A 327 -9.13 -3.78 14.12
CA TYR A 327 -8.61 -4.47 15.31
C TYR A 327 -9.46 -4.18 16.54
N ARG A 328 -9.64 -2.90 16.87
CA ARG A 328 -10.34 -2.49 18.09
C ARG A 328 -11.81 -2.92 18.06
N GLU A 329 -12.49 -2.72 16.94
CA GLU A 329 -13.92 -3.01 16.83
C GLU A 329 -14.17 -4.52 16.78
N SER A 330 -13.38 -5.31 16.05
CA SER A 330 -13.52 -6.77 16.02
C SER A 330 -13.29 -7.41 17.40
N ILE A 331 -12.31 -6.92 18.16
CA ILE A 331 -12.03 -7.41 19.53
C ILE A 331 -13.18 -7.11 20.48
N LYS A 332 -13.78 -5.93 20.37
CA LYS A 332 -14.91 -5.51 21.22
C LYS A 332 -16.21 -6.21 20.86
N LEU A 333 -16.56 -6.25 19.57
CA LEU A 333 -17.89 -6.66 19.11
C LEU A 333 -18.00 -8.17 18.84
N VAL A 334 -16.93 -8.80 18.36
CA VAL A 334 -16.98 -10.18 17.85
C VAL A 334 -16.16 -11.14 18.73
N PHE A 335 -14.91 -10.80 19.00
CA PHE A 335 -13.94 -11.74 19.58
C PHE A 335 -13.87 -11.73 21.12
N ARG A 336 -14.76 -11.02 21.81
CA ARG A 336 -14.88 -11.00 23.28
C ARG A 336 -13.52 -10.81 23.96
N GLU A 337 -12.77 -9.79 23.54
CA GLU A 337 -11.45 -9.40 24.05
C GLU A 337 -10.26 -10.34 23.69
N ARG A 338 -10.46 -11.36 22.84
CA ARG A 338 -9.36 -12.22 22.37
C ARG A 338 -8.48 -11.50 21.34
N ARG A 339 -7.39 -10.89 21.83
CA ARG A 339 -6.48 -10.05 21.03
C ARG A 339 -5.84 -10.75 19.83
N TRP A 340 -5.51 -12.02 19.95
CA TRP A 340 -4.83 -12.76 18.88
C TRP A 340 -5.73 -12.96 17.66
N LEU A 341 -7.03 -13.16 17.84
CA LEU A 341 -8.01 -13.23 16.74
C LEU A 341 -8.11 -11.91 15.99
N GLY A 342 -8.07 -10.78 16.72
CA GLY A 342 -7.99 -9.46 16.11
C GLY A 342 -6.71 -9.27 15.28
N THR A 343 -5.58 -9.78 15.76
CA THR A 343 -4.31 -9.75 15.00
C THR A 343 -4.42 -10.58 13.72
N VAL A 344 -4.90 -11.82 13.80
CA VAL A 344 -5.11 -12.68 12.62
C VAL A 344 -6.01 -11.98 11.61
N LEU A 345 -7.17 -11.47 12.03
CA LEU A 345 -8.11 -10.76 11.15
C LEU A 345 -7.47 -9.58 10.41
N VAL A 346 -6.67 -8.75 11.11
CA VAL A 346 -5.98 -7.61 10.49
C VAL A 346 -4.96 -8.06 9.46
N PHE A 347 -4.19 -9.12 9.76
CA PHE A 347 -3.23 -9.69 8.82
C PHE A 347 -3.94 -10.29 7.61
N THR A 348 -5.01 -11.05 7.80
CA THR A 348 -5.77 -11.65 6.69
C THR A 348 -6.38 -10.58 5.78
N ILE A 349 -6.97 -9.53 6.34
CA ILE A 349 -7.52 -8.40 5.56
C ILE A 349 -6.40 -7.69 4.79
N SER A 350 -5.25 -7.44 5.45
CA SER A 350 -4.11 -6.81 4.80
C SER A 350 -3.56 -7.67 3.66
N ALA A 351 -3.30 -8.96 3.90
CA ALA A 351 -2.81 -9.91 2.92
C ALA A 351 -3.74 -10.01 1.70
N PHE A 352 -5.06 -10.11 1.93
CA PHE A 352 -6.05 -10.15 0.88
C PHE A 352 -6.00 -8.93 -0.04
N PHE A 353 -6.01 -7.71 0.51
CA PHE A 353 -6.03 -6.50 -0.32
C PHE A 353 -4.70 -6.24 -1.03
N HIS A 354 -3.56 -6.60 -0.43
CA HIS A 354 -2.29 -6.55 -1.14
C HIS A 354 -2.30 -7.50 -2.34
N GLU A 355 -2.80 -8.71 -2.17
CA GLU A 355 -2.88 -9.69 -3.27
C GLU A 355 -3.87 -9.29 -4.36
N VAL A 356 -5.02 -8.68 -4.00
CA VAL A 356 -5.96 -8.13 -4.99
C VAL A 356 -5.29 -7.09 -5.89
N VAL A 357 -4.48 -6.20 -5.29
CA VAL A 357 -3.74 -5.18 -6.05
C VAL A 357 -2.72 -5.84 -6.98
N MET A 358 -1.94 -6.80 -6.49
CA MET A 358 -0.92 -7.50 -7.28
C MET A 358 -1.54 -8.35 -8.39
N THR A 359 -2.58 -9.13 -8.07
CA THR A 359 -3.31 -9.97 -9.02
C THR A 359 -3.90 -9.15 -10.16
N ALA A 360 -4.53 -8.02 -9.84
CA ALA A 360 -5.08 -7.13 -10.85
C ALA A 360 -4.00 -6.44 -11.68
N ALA A 361 -2.87 -6.04 -11.08
CA ALA A 361 -1.76 -5.39 -11.79
C ALA A 361 -1.05 -6.34 -12.77
N PHE A 362 -0.84 -7.60 -12.38
CA PHE A 362 -0.14 -8.59 -13.20
C PHE A 362 -1.06 -9.51 -14.00
N ARG A 363 -2.38 -9.38 -13.85
CA ARG A 363 -3.42 -10.16 -14.56
C ARG A 363 -3.32 -11.66 -14.32
N ASN A 364 -2.82 -12.07 -13.16
CA ASN A 364 -2.72 -13.48 -12.78
C ASN A 364 -2.84 -13.61 -11.26
N LEU A 365 -3.42 -14.72 -10.81
CA LEU A 365 -3.52 -15.04 -9.40
C LEU A 365 -2.27 -15.83 -9.00
N TYR A 366 -1.27 -15.14 -8.47
CA TYR A 366 -0.08 -15.78 -7.91
C TYR A 366 0.14 -15.32 -6.45
N PRO A 367 -0.48 -16.02 -5.47
CA PRO A 367 -0.70 -15.50 -4.11
C PRO A 367 0.53 -15.49 -3.19
N VAL A 368 1.70 -15.13 -3.73
CA VAL A 368 2.98 -15.11 -3.02
C VAL A 368 2.94 -14.12 -1.86
N MET A 369 2.44 -12.91 -2.10
CA MET A 369 2.41 -11.87 -1.07
C MET A 369 1.40 -12.19 0.03
N ALA A 370 0.22 -12.70 -0.34
CA ALA A 370 -0.77 -13.16 0.63
C ALA A 370 -0.22 -14.27 1.54
N ILE A 371 0.40 -15.31 0.97
CA ILE A 371 0.97 -16.43 1.74
C ILE A 371 2.10 -15.94 2.63
N GLN A 372 2.99 -15.08 2.13
CA GLN A 372 4.10 -14.55 2.91
C GLN A 372 3.62 -13.69 4.08
N PHE A 373 2.60 -12.85 3.88
CA PHE A 373 2.05 -12.00 4.94
C PHE A 373 1.29 -12.83 5.98
N GLU A 374 0.47 -13.78 5.55
CA GLU A 374 -0.34 -14.58 6.46
C GLU A 374 0.52 -15.60 7.22
N VAL A 375 1.29 -16.43 6.52
CA VAL A 375 2.11 -17.46 7.16
C VAL A 375 3.33 -16.82 7.81
N GLY A 376 4.20 -16.21 7.01
CA GLY A 376 5.46 -15.62 7.50
C GLY A 376 5.21 -14.51 8.51
N GLY A 377 4.32 -13.57 8.18
CA GLY A 377 4.00 -12.45 9.07
C GLY A 377 3.41 -12.89 10.41
N LEU A 378 2.44 -13.82 10.44
CA LEU A 378 1.89 -14.31 11.70
C LEU A 378 2.90 -15.16 12.48
N THR A 379 3.72 -15.98 11.81
CA THR A 379 4.81 -16.70 12.47
C THR A 379 5.73 -15.72 13.19
N PHE A 380 6.21 -14.66 12.53
CA PHE A 380 7.08 -13.68 13.18
C PHE A 380 6.37 -12.78 14.20
N MET A 381 5.04 -12.65 14.14
CA MET A 381 4.26 -11.95 15.17
C MET A 381 4.11 -12.76 16.45
N PHE A 382 3.93 -14.08 16.36
CA PHE A 382 3.65 -14.95 17.50
C PHE A 382 4.89 -15.64 18.06
N VAL A 383 5.85 -15.99 17.21
CA VAL A 383 7.10 -16.61 17.64
C VAL A 383 8.01 -15.53 18.20
N LYS A 384 8.06 -15.46 19.53
CA LYS A 384 8.99 -14.58 20.25
C LYS A 384 10.36 -15.22 20.32
N VAL A 385 11.20 -14.94 19.34
CA VAL A 385 12.61 -15.27 19.43
C VAL A 385 13.33 -14.21 20.25
N HIS A 386 13.99 -14.63 21.32
CA HIS A 386 14.80 -13.73 22.15
C HIS A 386 16.15 -13.53 21.46
N MET A 387 16.27 -12.43 20.69
CA MET A 387 17.52 -12.00 20.07
C MET A 387 18.01 -10.72 20.74
N SER A 388 19.32 -10.47 20.68
CA SER A 388 19.85 -9.14 21.02
C SER A 388 19.28 -8.10 20.05
N GLN A 389 19.16 -6.83 20.49
CA GLN A 389 18.57 -5.77 19.66
C GLN A 389 19.29 -5.61 18.32
N GLY A 390 20.62 -5.68 18.31
CA GLY A 390 21.42 -5.61 17.09
C GLY A 390 21.16 -6.79 16.14
N LEU A 391 21.17 -8.02 16.66
CA LEU A 391 20.90 -9.21 15.83
C LEU A 391 19.47 -9.21 15.27
N GLY A 392 18.48 -8.85 16.08
CA GLY A 392 17.09 -8.75 15.66
C GLY A 392 16.89 -7.72 14.55
N ASN A 393 17.57 -6.58 14.62
CA ASN A 393 17.54 -5.57 13.55
C ASN A 393 18.21 -6.08 12.25
N THR A 394 19.40 -6.68 12.34
CA THR A 394 20.07 -7.26 11.17
C THR A 394 19.22 -8.35 10.50
N MET A 395 18.61 -9.23 11.28
CA MET A 395 17.72 -10.28 10.76
C MET A 395 16.49 -9.68 10.07
N LEU A 396 15.94 -8.58 10.59
CA LEU A 396 14.82 -7.88 9.97
C LEU A 396 15.21 -7.28 8.60
N TRP A 397 16.42 -6.74 8.47
CA TRP A 397 16.94 -6.28 7.18
C TRP A 397 17.18 -7.41 6.18
N ILE A 398 17.72 -8.55 6.63
CA ILE A 398 17.87 -9.75 5.79
C ILE A 398 16.50 -10.24 5.32
N MET A 399 15.52 -10.29 6.22
CA MET A 399 14.14 -10.66 5.90
C MET A 399 13.54 -9.69 4.87
N HIS A 400 13.77 -8.38 4.97
CA HIS A 400 13.34 -7.42 3.96
C HIS A 400 14.02 -7.65 2.62
N CYS A 401 15.33 -7.90 2.59
CA CYS A 401 16.08 -8.15 1.36
C CYS A 401 15.57 -9.41 0.64
N LEU A 402 15.52 -10.54 1.36
CA LEU A 402 15.11 -11.82 0.79
C LEU A 402 13.61 -11.85 0.48
N GLY A 403 12.77 -11.41 1.41
CA GLY A 403 11.32 -11.45 1.26
C GLY A 403 10.81 -10.57 0.11
N ASN A 404 11.37 -9.37 -0.07
CA ASN A 404 11.02 -8.55 -1.24
C ASN A 404 11.65 -9.08 -2.52
N GLY A 405 12.83 -9.72 -2.44
CA GLY A 405 13.42 -10.42 -3.58
C GLY A 405 12.54 -11.54 -4.13
N VAL A 406 11.94 -12.35 -3.24
CA VAL A 406 10.97 -13.38 -3.62
C VAL A 406 9.79 -12.77 -4.37
N HIS A 407 9.20 -11.67 -3.85
CA HIS A 407 8.11 -10.98 -4.54
C HIS A 407 8.52 -10.50 -5.93
N VAL A 408 9.63 -9.75 -6.03
CA VAL A 408 10.10 -9.18 -7.30
C VAL A 408 10.37 -10.30 -8.31
N LEU A 409 11.09 -11.34 -7.90
CA LEU A 409 11.44 -12.45 -8.78
C LEU A 409 10.20 -13.20 -9.27
N LEU A 410 9.34 -13.68 -8.36
CA LEU A 410 8.24 -14.57 -8.70
C LEU A 410 7.17 -13.86 -9.54
N TYR A 411 6.80 -12.62 -9.19
CA TYR A 411 5.85 -11.86 -10.01
C TYR A 411 6.44 -11.51 -11.38
N ALA A 412 7.72 -11.17 -11.46
CA ALA A 412 8.37 -10.87 -12.73
C ALA A 412 8.55 -12.11 -13.61
N MET A 413 8.94 -13.26 -13.05
CA MET A 413 9.00 -14.54 -13.76
C MET A 413 7.64 -14.87 -14.37
N GLU A 414 6.57 -14.79 -13.60
CA GLU A 414 5.22 -15.08 -14.11
C GLU A 414 4.77 -14.07 -15.17
N PHE A 415 5.07 -12.79 -14.97
CA PHE A 415 4.76 -11.74 -15.94
C PHE A 415 5.47 -11.96 -17.29
N TYR A 416 6.78 -12.24 -17.28
CA TYR A 416 7.54 -12.49 -18.51
C TYR A 416 7.21 -13.85 -19.13
N ALA A 417 7.01 -14.91 -18.33
CA ALA A 417 6.61 -16.21 -18.83
C ALA A 417 5.28 -16.14 -19.62
N ARG A 418 4.28 -15.43 -19.10
CA ARG A 418 3.00 -15.26 -19.81
C ARG A 418 3.11 -14.43 -21.08
N ARG A 419 4.07 -13.50 -21.13
CA ARG A 419 4.30 -12.66 -22.31
C ARG A 419 5.06 -13.42 -23.39
N ASN A 420 6.04 -14.22 -23.00
CA ASN A 420 6.95 -14.91 -23.91
C ASN A 420 6.39 -16.29 -24.31
N CYS A 421 5.52 -16.89 -23.49
CA CYS A 421 4.79 -18.13 -23.75
C CYS A 421 3.27 -17.92 -23.72
N PRO A 422 2.63 -17.55 -24.84
CA PRO A 422 1.18 -17.46 -24.90
C PRO A 422 0.56 -18.86 -24.75
N ALA A 423 -0.14 -19.09 -23.64
CA ALA A 423 -0.90 -20.31 -23.37
C ALA A 423 -2.40 -20.11 -23.69
N ASP A 424 -3.12 -21.21 -23.86
CA ASP A 424 -4.53 -21.21 -24.27
C ASP A 424 -5.42 -20.52 -23.22
N THR A 425 -6.07 -19.42 -23.61
CA THR A 425 -6.81 -18.50 -22.73
C THR A 425 -8.24 -18.97 -22.43
N GLY A 426 -8.66 -20.14 -22.92
CA GLY A 426 -10.06 -20.59 -22.86
C GLY A 426 -10.60 -20.99 -21.47
N SER A 427 -9.73 -21.20 -20.47
CA SER A 427 -10.13 -21.66 -19.13
C SER A 427 -9.78 -20.66 -18.04
N LEU A 428 -10.68 -20.44 -17.07
CA LEU A 428 -10.38 -19.64 -15.86
C LEU A 428 -9.19 -20.20 -15.06
N LEU A 429 -8.93 -21.50 -15.18
CA LEU A 429 -7.79 -22.16 -14.54
C LEU A 429 -6.45 -21.59 -15.03
N HIS A 430 -6.39 -21.05 -16.25
CA HIS A 430 -5.20 -20.40 -16.82
C HIS A 430 -4.69 -19.23 -15.98
N TYR A 431 -5.58 -18.53 -15.28
CA TYR A 431 -5.21 -17.39 -14.42
C TYR A 431 -4.75 -17.81 -13.03
N ALA A 432 -5.10 -19.03 -12.58
CA ALA A 432 -4.76 -19.54 -11.25
C ALA A 432 -3.52 -20.46 -11.26
N VAL A 433 -3.21 -21.08 -12.40
CA VAL A 433 -2.03 -21.94 -12.55
C VAL A 433 -0.86 -21.09 -13.08
N PRO A 434 0.28 -21.04 -12.36
CA PRO A 434 1.42 -20.25 -12.79
C PRO A 434 2.10 -20.90 -14.01
N VAL A 435 2.32 -20.08 -15.05
CA VAL A 435 2.95 -20.51 -16.32
C VAL A 435 4.48 -20.59 -16.17
N SER A 436 5.06 -19.85 -15.22
CA SER A 436 6.49 -19.79 -14.97
C SER A 436 7.15 -21.14 -14.69
N TRP A 437 6.38 -22.15 -14.28
CA TRP A 437 6.89 -23.48 -13.94
C TRP A 437 6.67 -24.51 -15.06
N SER A 438 5.81 -24.22 -16.04
CA SER A 438 5.44 -25.15 -17.11
C SER A 438 6.08 -24.79 -18.46
N CYS A 439 6.20 -23.51 -18.81
CA CYS A 439 6.85 -23.10 -20.05
C CYS A 439 8.33 -22.77 -19.83
N ASN A 440 9.23 -23.57 -20.43
CA ASN A 440 10.69 -23.35 -20.40
C ASN A 440 11.21 -22.95 -19.00
N GLY A 441 10.79 -23.71 -17.99
CA GLY A 441 11.13 -23.46 -16.58
C GLY A 441 12.62 -23.67 -16.25
N ILE A 442 12.90 -23.85 -14.96
CA ILE A 442 14.27 -23.92 -14.45
C ILE A 442 14.90 -25.27 -14.81
N ALA A 443 16.00 -25.25 -15.55
CA ALA A 443 16.84 -26.43 -15.77
C ALA A 443 17.75 -26.61 -14.55
N LEU A 444 17.50 -27.67 -13.78
CA LEU A 444 18.36 -28.10 -12.67
C LEU A 444 19.63 -28.76 -13.23
N SER A 445 20.50 -28.00 -13.88
CA SER A 445 21.83 -28.45 -14.29
C SER A 445 22.80 -28.34 -13.10
N VAL A 446 23.53 -29.42 -12.83
CA VAL A 446 24.59 -29.45 -11.79
C VAL A 446 25.78 -28.55 -12.15
N ASN A 447 25.91 -28.18 -13.43
CA ASN A 447 27.00 -27.34 -13.92
C ASN A 447 26.67 -25.86 -13.68
N TRP A 448 27.45 -25.21 -12.82
CA TRP A 448 27.37 -23.77 -12.48
C TRP A 448 28.10 -22.89 -13.51
N SER A 449 28.66 -23.48 -14.57
CA SER A 449 29.34 -22.75 -15.63
C SER A 449 28.35 -21.87 -16.40
N THR A 450 28.39 -20.56 -16.16
CA THR A 450 27.67 -19.55 -16.94
C THR A 450 28.40 -19.30 -18.26
N SER A 451 28.32 -20.23 -19.21
CA SER A 451 28.76 -19.95 -20.58
C SER A 451 27.72 -19.04 -21.24
N TRP A 452 27.96 -17.73 -21.17
CA TRP A 452 27.33 -16.75 -22.03
C TRP A 452 28.00 -16.83 -23.40
N ASN A 453 27.40 -17.58 -24.32
CA ASN A 453 27.71 -17.47 -25.75
C ASN A 453 26.53 -16.82 -26.46
#